data_AF-A0A9C8KVV3-F1
#
_entry.id   AF-A0A9C8KVV3-F1
#
_cell.length_a   1.000
_cell.length_b   1.000
_cell.length_c   1.000
_cell.angle_alpha   90.00
_cell.angle_beta   90.00
_cell.angle_gamma   90.00
#
_symmetry.space_group_name_H-M   'P 1'
#
loop_
_entity.id
_entity.type
_entity.pdbx_description
1 polymer ?
#
loop_
_entity_poly.entity_id
_entity_poly.type
_entity_poly.pdbx_seq_one_letter_code
_entity_poly.pdbx_strand_id
1 'polypeptide(L)'
;MSGRSRTAYMSLSTDLTVLLLLLAPLSAAVLSLLGKLFSSRGVITPAFILWLVGSIWALVAAAPSIFSGVALEYSVGGWLEPYGIGLRVNGLTWIATLTDIVIASAAWLCTRRYRRFDPLFYFFFFLALFSLQGLLCTKDIFNLFVWFEVLSLSSFILVAYDGSLNAKLAAFNYLIISSMSILFFLLGVWILYQLSGVLALDQMTFRLDALRARSTPD
;
A
#
# COMPACT_ATOMS: atom_id res chain seq x y z
N MET A 1 37.75 -4.11 10.99
CA MET A 1 36.51 -3.67 11.68
C MET A 1 35.63 -2.71 10.85
N SER A 2 35.92 -2.44 9.57
CA SER A 2 35.16 -1.51 8.70
C SER A 2 34.04 -2.14 7.86
N GLY A 3 33.92 -3.48 7.83
CA GLY A 3 32.93 -4.19 7.01
C GLY A 3 31.55 -4.34 7.67
N ARG A 4 31.50 -4.49 9.00
CA ARG A 4 30.25 -4.73 9.75
C ARG A 4 29.38 -3.48 9.90
N SER A 5 30.01 -2.30 9.86
CA SER A 5 29.32 -1.02 9.87
C SER A 5 28.68 -0.74 8.51
N ARG A 6 29.40 -0.96 7.39
CA ARG A 6 28.87 -0.76 6.03
C ARG A 6 27.65 -1.63 5.70
N THR A 7 27.63 -2.90 6.12
CA THR A 7 26.48 -3.78 5.89
C THR A 7 25.26 -3.36 6.72
N ALA A 8 25.46 -2.92 7.96
CA ALA A 8 24.39 -2.39 8.79
C ALA A 8 23.83 -1.04 8.26
N TYR A 9 24.69 -0.17 7.71
CA TYR A 9 24.23 1.07 7.07
C TYR A 9 23.46 0.80 5.77
N MET A 10 23.90 -0.17 4.96
CA MET A 10 23.17 -0.58 3.75
C MET A 10 21.80 -1.17 4.09
N SER A 11 21.70 -2.06 5.09
CA SER A 11 20.39 -2.61 5.51
C SER A 11 19.47 -1.52 6.09
N LEU A 12 20.00 -0.60 6.89
CA LEU A 12 19.21 0.50 7.46
C LEU A 12 18.67 1.43 6.36
N SER A 13 19.47 1.68 5.32
CA SER A 13 19.05 2.53 4.19
C SER A 13 17.96 1.88 3.33
N THR A 14 18.00 0.56 3.15
CA THR A 14 16.97 -0.18 2.42
C THR A 14 15.66 -0.24 3.21
N ASP A 15 15.75 -0.53 4.52
CA ASP A 15 14.59 -0.57 5.42
C ASP A 15 13.87 0.78 5.45
N LEU A 16 14.64 1.87 5.57
CA LEU A 16 14.10 3.22 5.59
C LEU A 16 13.42 3.59 4.26
N THR A 17 13.94 3.10 3.13
CA THR A 17 13.34 3.35 1.81
C THR A 17 11.96 2.70 1.68
N VAL A 18 11.84 1.43 2.09
CA VAL A 18 10.55 0.71 2.06
C VAL A 18 9.54 1.35 3.03
N LEU A 19 9.99 1.69 4.23
CA LEU A 19 9.15 2.37 5.22
C LEU A 19 8.72 3.76 4.76
N LEU A 20 9.60 4.54 4.15
CA LEU A 20 9.29 5.88 3.66
C LEU A 20 8.16 5.87 2.63
N LEU A 21 8.13 4.84 1.78
CA LEU A 21 7.08 4.62 0.78
C LEU A 21 5.68 4.54 1.42
N LEU A 22 5.58 3.90 2.60
CA LEU A 22 4.33 3.78 3.37
C LEU A 22 4.09 4.99 4.28
N LEU A 23 5.13 5.51 4.91
CA LEU A 23 5.02 6.62 5.86
C LEU A 23 4.69 7.95 5.16
N ALA A 24 5.11 8.15 3.91
CA ALA A 24 4.82 9.37 3.16
C ALA A 24 3.30 9.63 2.99
N PRO A 25 2.51 8.71 2.39
CA PRO A 25 1.05 8.91 2.30
C PRO A 25 0.37 8.86 3.68
N LEU A 26 0.83 8.02 4.61
CA LEU A 26 0.24 7.96 5.94
C LEU A 26 0.40 9.28 6.72
N SER A 27 1.59 9.89 6.67
CA SER A 27 1.85 11.18 7.33
C SER A 27 1.06 12.32 6.69
N ALA A 28 0.89 12.32 5.37
CA ALA A 28 0.01 13.26 4.66
C ALA A 28 -1.47 13.08 5.04
N ALA A 29 -1.93 11.83 5.21
CA ALA A 29 -3.26 11.54 5.71
C ALA A 29 -3.44 12.11 7.13
N VAL A 30 -2.55 11.76 8.07
CA VAL A 30 -2.60 12.25 9.46
C VAL A 30 -2.59 13.78 9.51
N LEU A 31 -1.73 14.44 8.72
CA LEU A 31 -1.70 15.91 8.67
C LEU A 31 -3.03 16.50 8.16
N SER A 32 -3.65 15.86 7.18
CA SER A 32 -4.97 16.27 6.67
C SER A 32 -6.08 16.05 7.70
N LEU A 33 -6.01 14.96 8.49
CA LEU A 33 -6.94 14.71 9.60
C LEU A 33 -6.80 15.76 10.72
N LEU A 34 -5.57 16.12 11.08
CA LEU A 34 -5.31 17.22 12.02
C LEU A 34 -5.84 18.55 11.48
N GLY A 35 -5.70 18.81 10.18
CA GLY A 35 -6.33 19.95 9.52
C GLY A 35 -7.85 20.00 9.70
N LYS A 36 -8.51 18.84 9.63
CA LYS A 36 -9.95 18.75 9.91
C LYS A 36 -10.24 19.04 11.38
N LEU A 37 -9.47 18.46 12.30
CA LEU A 37 -9.65 18.62 13.75
C LEU A 37 -9.50 20.08 14.20
N PHE A 38 -8.51 20.79 13.66
CA PHE A 38 -8.25 22.20 13.96
C PHE A 38 -8.89 23.18 12.96
N SER A 39 -9.78 22.70 12.08
CA SER A 39 -10.49 23.50 11.07
C SER A 39 -9.56 24.33 10.15
N SER A 40 -8.34 23.85 9.92
CA SER A 40 -7.33 24.51 9.10
C SER A 40 -7.27 23.89 7.70
N ARG A 41 -7.68 24.67 6.69
CA ARG A 41 -7.50 24.28 5.27
C ARG A 41 -6.06 24.48 4.76
N GLY A 42 -5.22 25.20 5.52
CA GLY A 42 -3.83 25.48 5.16
C GLY A 42 -2.97 24.23 5.05
N VAL A 43 -3.38 23.12 5.67
CA VAL A 43 -2.59 21.88 5.70
C VAL A 43 -2.67 21.04 4.42
N ILE A 44 -3.62 21.32 3.52
CA ILE A 44 -3.86 20.50 2.32
C ILE A 44 -2.64 20.52 1.38
N THR A 45 -2.05 21.69 1.18
CA THR A 45 -0.86 21.85 0.32
C THR A 45 0.39 21.21 0.93
N PRO A 46 0.75 21.46 2.21
CA PRO A 46 1.90 20.79 2.81
C PRO A 46 1.70 19.27 2.94
N ALA A 47 0.49 18.76 3.17
CA ALA A 47 0.22 17.31 3.14
C ALA A 47 0.54 16.71 1.77
N PHE A 48 0.11 17.36 0.68
CA PHE A 48 0.45 16.92 -0.67
C PHE A 48 1.95 16.97 -0.95
N ILE A 49 2.62 18.06 -0.57
CA ILE A 49 4.08 18.18 -0.74
C ILE A 49 4.81 17.10 0.06
N LEU A 50 4.37 16.83 1.29
CA LEU A 50 4.95 15.79 2.15
C LEU A 50 4.86 14.40 1.50
N TRP A 51 3.68 14.03 1.01
CA TRP A 51 3.49 12.78 0.27
C TRP A 51 4.34 12.73 -1.01
N LEU A 52 4.30 13.78 -1.83
CA LEU A 52 4.97 13.83 -3.13
C LEU A 52 6.48 13.74 -2.97
N VAL A 53 7.06 14.57 -2.11
CA VAL A 53 8.50 14.58 -1.84
C VAL A 53 8.92 13.24 -1.24
N GLY A 54 8.20 12.73 -0.23
CA GLY A 54 8.52 11.44 0.39
C GLY A 54 8.50 10.28 -0.61
N SER A 55 7.50 10.22 -1.48
CA SER A 55 7.36 9.16 -2.49
C SER A 55 8.42 9.25 -3.59
N ILE A 56 8.74 10.47 -4.07
CA ILE A 56 9.83 10.68 -5.05
C ILE A 56 11.18 10.30 -4.43
N TRP A 57 11.43 10.72 -3.19
CA TRP A 57 12.67 10.35 -2.49
C TRP A 57 12.81 8.84 -2.35
N ALA A 58 11.75 8.14 -1.96
CA ALA A 58 11.76 6.68 -1.86
C ALA A 58 12.01 6.01 -3.22
N LEU A 59 11.38 6.49 -4.30
CA LEU A 59 11.64 5.98 -5.66
C LEU A 59 13.09 6.17 -6.12
N VAL A 60 13.65 7.37 -5.89
CA VAL A 60 15.03 7.69 -6.25
C VAL A 60 16.01 6.85 -5.42
N ALA A 61 15.76 6.67 -4.13
CA ALA A 61 16.57 5.83 -3.25
C ALA A 61 16.51 4.34 -3.65
N ALA A 62 15.37 3.85 -4.11
CA ALA A 62 15.20 2.47 -4.54
C ALA A 62 15.74 2.17 -5.95
N ALA A 63 15.86 3.19 -6.80
CA ALA A 63 16.21 3.03 -8.22
C ALA A 63 17.53 2.26 -8.49
N PRO A 64 18.64 2.47 -7.77
CA PRO A 64 19.89 1.75 -8.04
C PRO A 64 19.76 0.22 -7.82
N SER A 65 19.11 -0.19 -6.74
CA SER A 65 18.88 -1.61 -6.45
C SER A 65 17.94 -2.23 -7.48
N ILE A 66 16.86 -1.53 -7.83
CA ILE A 66 15.85 -2.06 -8.73
C ILE A 66 16.36 -2.16 -10.17
N PHE A 67 17.13 -1.18 -10.65
CA PHE A 67 17.75 -1.23 -11.98
C PHE A 67 18.92 -2.21 -12.08
N SER A 68 19.50 -2.62 -10.94
CA SER A 68 20.44 -3.76 -10.90
C SER A 68 19.74 -5.12 -10.73
N GLY A 69 18.40 -5.15 -10.74
CA GLY A 69 17.61 -6.38 -10.63
C GLY A 69 17.42 -6.89 -9.20
N VAL A 70 17.80 -6.10 -8.19
CA VAL A 70 17.70 -6.47 -6.77
C VAL A 70 16.45 -5.83 -6.16
N ALA A 71 15.54 -6.67 -5.66
CA ALA A 71 14.39 -6.21 -4.90
C ALA A 71 14.82 -5.81 -3.47
N LEU A 72 14.21 -4.77 -2.93
CA LEU A 72 14.36 -4.40 -1.52
C LEU A 72 13.37 -5.21 -0.70
N GLU A 73 13.83 -5.80 0.40
CA GLU A 73 12.98 -6.55 1.32
C GLU A 73 13.04 -5.94 2.70
N TYR A 74 11.90 -5.93 3.39
CA TYR A 74 11.77 -5.43 4.75
C TYR A 74 10.84 -6.33 5.55
N SER A 75 11.27 -6.74 6.74
CA SER A 75 10.46 -7.54 7.67
C SER A 75 9.90 -6.65 8.78
N VAL A 76 8.58 -6.53 8.83
CA VAL A 76 7.91 -5.68 9.82
C VAL A 76 8.20 -6.19 11.24
N GLY A 77 8.72 -5.31 12.08
CA GLY A 77 9.05 -5.63 13.47
C GLY A 77 10.21 -6.60 13.67
N GLY A 78 10.97 -6.93 12.61
CA GLY A 78 12.09 -7.87 12.67
C GLY A 78 11.69 -9.34 12.79
N TRP A 79 10.39 -9.65 12.67
CA TRP A 79 9.91 -11.02 12.64
C TRP A 79 10.16 -11.60 11.24
N LEU A 80 10.91 -12.71 11.18
CA LEU A 80 11.19 -13.40 9.93
C LEU A 80 9.96 -14.18 9.45
N GLU A 81 9.83 -14.35 8.14
CA GLU A 81 8.86 -15.27 7.55
C GLU A 81 9.10 -16.70 8.10
N PRO A 82 8.06 -17.52 8.37
CA PRO A 82 6.66 -17.36 7.95
C PRO A 82 5.75 -16.53 8.86
N TYR A 83 6.21 -16.14 10.06
CA TYR A 83 5.33 -15.52 11.07
C TYR A 83 5.31 -13.99 11.00
N GLY A 84 6.31 -13.38 10.35
CA GLY A 84 6.38 -11.95 10.14
C GLY A 84 5.75 -11.49 8.83
N ILE A 85 5.37 -10.21 8.79
CA ILE A 85 4.89 -9.56 7.56
C ILE A 85 6.08 -9.06 6.76
N GLY A 86 6.29 -9.67 5.59
CA GLY A 86 7.29 -9.23 4.63
C GLY A 86 6.75 -8.15 3.69
N LEU A 87 7.56 -7.13 3.43
CA LEU A 87 7.38 -6.14 2.37
C LEU A 87 8.51 -6.30 1.34
N ARG A 88 8.17 -6.18 0.06
CA ARG A 88 9.09 -6.22 -1.08
C ARG A 88 8.82 -5.05 -2.01
N VAL A 89 9.87 -4.35 -2.39
CA VAL A 89 9.85 -3.34 -3.46
C VAL A 89 10.68 -3.86 -4.62
N ASN A 90 10.03 -4.15 -5.74
CA ASN A 90 10.67 -4.61 -6.97
C ASN A 90 10.37 -3.64 -8.14
N GLY A 91 10.76 -4.01 -9.36
CA GLY A 91 10.50 -3.19 -10.56
C GLY A 91 9.01 -2.91 -10.80
N LEU A 92 8.13 -3.87 -10.49
CA LEU A 92 6.68 -3.67 -10.62
C LEU A 92 6.17 -2.66 -9.60
N THR A 93 6.56 -2.80 -8.32
CA THR A 93 6.24 -1.83 -7.27
C THR A 93 6.74 -0.44 -7.64
N TRP A 94 7.94 -0.33 -8.21
CA TRP A 94 8.53 0.95 -8.62
C TRP A 94 7.72 1.64 -9.72
N ILE A 95 7.38 0.92 -10.80
CA ILE A 95 6.59 1.47 -11.91
C ILE A 95 5.16 1.81 -11.46
N ALA A 96 4.55 0.95 -10.64
CA ALA A 96 3.22 1.19 -10.11
C ALA A 96 3.20 2.42 -9.19
N THR A 97 4.22 2.60 -8.34
CA THR A 97 4.35 3.79 -7.49
C THR A 97 4.59 5.06 -8.33
N LEU A 98 5.40 4.97 -9.40
CA LEU A 98 5.57 6.10 -10.33
C LEU A 98 4.23 6.50 -10.98
N THR A 99 3.44 5.50 -11.38
CA THR A 99 2.11 5.71 -11.95
C THR A 99 1.16 6.34 -10.92
N ASP A 100 1.20 5.87 -9.67
CA ASP A 100 0.44 6.45 -8.57
C ASP A 100 0.79 7.93 -8.36
N ILE A 101 2.07 8.27 -8.32
CA ILE A 101 2.54 9.67 -8.20
C ILE A 101 1.95 10.54 -9.31
N VAL A 102 1.98 10.09 -10.57
CA VAL A 102 1.48 10.86 -11.71
C VAL A 102 -0.04 11.05 -11.62
N ILE A 103 -0.79 9.97 -11.41
CA ILE A 103 -2.26 10.01 -11.38
C ILE A 103 -2.76 10.81 -10.17
N ALA A 104 -2.22 10.56 -8.98
CA ALA A 104 -2.63 11.27 -7.78
C ALA A 104 -2.24 12.75 -7.81
N SER A 105 -1.11 13.11 -8.44
CA SER A 105 -0.77 14.52 -8.67
C SER A 105 -1.76 15.19 -9.62
N ALA A 106 -2.15 14.53 -10.70
CA ALA A 106 -3.17 15.05 -11.62
C ALA A 106 -4.54 15.19 -10.93
N ALA A 107 -4.94 14.19 -10.14
CA ALA A 107 -6.16 14.23 -9.34
C ALA A 107 -6.15 15.41 -8.36
N TRP A 108 -5.04 15.62 -7.64
CA TRP A 108 -4.89 16.74 -6.70
C TRP A 108 -4.96 18.11 -7.38
N LEU A 109 -4.36 18.27 -8.57
CA LEU A 109 -4.46 19.51 -9.34
C LEU A 109 -5.90 19.81 -9.74
N CYS A 110 -6.65 18.79 -10.19
CA CYS A 110 -8.06 18.91 -10.51
C CYS A 110 -8.88 19.31 -9.27
N THR A 111 -8.75 18.59 -8.15
CA THR A 111 -9.52 18.87 -6.94
C THR A 111 -9.22 20.25 -6.35
N ARG A 112 -7.96 20.71 -6.44
CA ARG A 112 -7.54 22.05 -6.00
C ARG A 112 -8.18 23.16 -6.83
N ARG A 113 -8.39 22.95 -8.14
CA ARG A 113 -9.07 23.91 -9.03
C ARG A 113 -10.52 24.13 -8.62
N TYR A 114 -11.23 23.07 -8.22
CA TYR A 114 -12.64 23.19 -7.82
C TYR A 114 -12.83 23.82 -6.44
N ARG A 115 -11.80 23.86 -5.57
CA ARG A 115 -11.82 24.47 -4.21
C ARG A 115 -12.98 24.04 -3.28
N ARG A 116 -13.65 22.93 -3.61
CA ARG A 116 -14.82 22.42 -2.89
C ARG A 116 -14.46 21.43 -1.77
N PHE A 117 -13.31 20.77 -1.88
CA PHE A 117 -12.89 19.73 -0.95
C PHE A 117 -12.15 20.29 0.27
N ASP A 118 -12.47 19.76 1.44
CA ASP A 118 -11.89 20.12 2.73
C ASP A 118 -10.86 19.07 3.19
N PRO A 119 -10.15 19.26 4.32
CA PRO A 119 -9.07 18.37 4.74
C PRO A 119 -9.49 16.91 4.95
N LEU A 120 -10.77 16.63 5.26
CA LEU A 120 -11.26 15.27 5.45
C LEU A 120 -11.30 14.48 4.12
N PHE A 121 -11.59 15.14 2.99
CA PHE A 121 -11.45 14.53 1.67
C PHE A 121 -10.00 14.07 1.43
N TYR A 122 -9.06 14.96 1.73
CA TYR A 122 -7.64 14.69 1.53
C TYR A 122 -7.10 13.63 2.49
N PHE A 123 -7.67 13.50 3.70
CA PHE A 123 -7.38 12.37 4.58
C PHE A 123 -7.70 11.04 3.89
N PHE A 124 -8.91 10.86 3.38
CA PHE A 124 -9.29 9.61 2.69
C PHE A 124 -8.56 9.42 1.35
N PHE A 125 -8.24 10.52 0.65
CA PHE A 125 -7.41 10.49 -0.54
C PHE A 125 -6.01 9.93 -0.24
N PHE A 126 -5.30 10.46 0.77
CA PHE A 126 -3.99 9.94 1.15
C PHE A 126 -4.06 8.56 1.82
N LEU A 127 -5.17 8.22 2.48
CA LEU A 127 -5.40 6.88 3.02
C LEU A 127 -5.57 5.83 1.91
N ALA A 128 -6.21 6.21 0.79
CA ALA A 128 -6.28 5.39 -0.41
C ALA A 128 -4.89 5.18 -1.04
N LEU A 129 -4.05 6.23 -1.12
CA LEU A 129 -2.68 6.11 -1.62
C LEU A 129 -1.80 5.25 -0.70
N PHE A 130 -1.95 5.42 0.61
CA PHE A 130 -1.27 4.59 1.62
C PHE A 130 -1.60 3.11 1.45
N SER A 131 -2.89 2.79 1.31
CA SER A 131 -3.33 1.41 1.15
C SER A 131 -2.95 0.82 -0.20
N LEU A 132 -2.98 1.61 -1.28
CA LEU A 132 -2.48 1.20 -2.57
C LEU A 132 -0.98 0.86 -2.51
N GLN A 133 -0.19 1.68 -1.81
CA GLN A 133 1.23 1.40 -1.64
C GLN A 133 1.48 0.13 -0.82
N GLY A 134 0.70 -0.07 0.25
CA GLY A 134 0.74 -1.29 1.05
C GLY A 134 0.44 -2.53 0.23
N LEU A 135 -0.59 -2.47 -0.62
CA LEU A 135 -0.99 -3.52 -1.54
C LEU A 135 0.15 -3.91 -2.50
N LEU A 136 0.85 -2.92 -3.05
CA LEU A 136 1.96 -3.13 -4.01
C LEU A 136 3.24 -3.67 -3.36
N CYS A 137 3.40 -3.48 -2.06
CA CYS A 137 4.60 -3.86 -1.33
C CYS A 137 4.47 -5.20 -0.60
N THR A 138 3.27 -5.69 -0.29
CA THR A 138 3.18 -6.83 0.62
C THR A 138 3.54 -8.17 -0.03
N LYS A 139 4.18 -9.05 0.75
CA LYS A 139 4.50 -10.44 0.38
C LYS A 139 3.54 -11.47 0.99
N ASP A 140 2.47 -11.03 1.64
CA ASP A 140 1.56 -11.89 2.41
C ASP A 140 0.14 -11.78 1.87
N ILE A 141 -0.48 -12.93 1.57
CA ILE A 141 -1.80 -12.97 0.93
C ILE A 141 -2.93 -12.49 1.86
N PHE A 142 -2.80 -12.70 3.17
CA PHE A 142 -3.75 -12.17 4.14
C PHE A 142 -3.59 -10.65 4.27
N ASN A 143 -2.35 -10.16 4.25
CA ASN A 143 -2.11 -8.73 4.27
C ASN A 143 -2.59 -8.03 2.99
N LEU A 144 -2.60 -8.71 1.83
CA LEU A 144 -3.28 -8.19 0.63
C LEU A 144 -4.76 -7.91 0.89
N PHE A 145 -5.48 -8.82 1.58
CA PHE A 145 -6.87 -8.59 1.99
C PHE A 145 -7.00 -7.34 2.85
N VAL A 146 -6.14 -7.17 3.85
CA VAL A 146 -6.17 -6.00 4.74
C VAL A 146 -6.00 -4.70 3.94
N TRP A 147 -5.07 -4.68 2.99
CA TRP A 147 -4.87 -3.51 2.14
C TRP A 147 -6.05 -3.23 1.20
N PHE A 148 -6.67 -4.27 0.63
CA PHE A 148 -7.89 -4.12 -0.16
C PHE A 148 -9.06 -3.54 0.66
N GLU A 149 -9.22 -3.95 1.92
CA GLU A 149 -10.24 -3.39 2.80
C GLU A 149 -10.02 -1.90 3.05
N VAL A 150 -8.79 -1.50 3.44
CA VAL A 150 -8.49 -0.08 3.69
C VAL A 150 -8.66 0.76 2.42
N LEU A 151 -8.22 0.24 1.26
CA LEU A 151 -8.36 0.91 -0.04
C LEU A 151 -9.82 1.08 -0.43
N SER A 152 -10.62 0.02 -0.29
CA SER A 152 -12.02 0.01 -0.67
C SER A 152 -12.86 0.93 0.22
N LEU A 153 -12.69 0.86 1.56
CA LEU A 153 -13.36 1.75 2.51
C LEU A 153 -13.03 3.23 2.24
N SER A 154 -11.75 3.54 2.01
CA SER A 154 -11.33 4.90 1.64
C SER A 154 -12.00 5.36 0.34
N SER A 155 -12.09 4.47 -0.65
CA SER A 155 -12.70 4.75 -1.95
C SER A 155 -14.21 4.96 -1.87
N PHE A 156 -14.95 4.17 -1.08
CA PHE A 156 -16.39 4.35 -0.88
C PHE A 156 -16.71 5.72 -0.30
N ILE A 157 -15.90 6.15 0.67
CA ILE A 157 -16.07 7.45 1.32
C ILE A 157 -15.77 8.59 0.33
N LEU A 158 -14.74 8.44 -0.52
CA LEU A 158 -14.44 9.40 -1.58
C LEU A 158 -15.55 9.49 -2.64
N VAL A 159 -16.16 8.36 -3.02
CA VAL A 159 -17.30 8.33 -3.96
C VAL A 159 -18.52 9.03 -3.35
N ALA A 160 -18.82 8.78 -2.08
CA ALA A 160 -19.94 9.40 -1.38
C ALA A 160 -19.72 10.88 -1.02
N TYR A 161 -18.52 11.43 -1.25
CA TYR A 161 -18.08 12.69 -0.65
C TYR A 161 -18.86 13.92 -1.10
N ASP A 162 -19.36 13.91 -2.34
CA ASP A 162 -20.23 14.95 -2.88
C ASP A 162 -21.56 15.07 -2.09
N GLY A 163 -21.95 14.02 -1.37
CA GLY A 163 -23.10 14.02 -0.46
C GLY A 163 -24.47 13.92 -1.14
N SER A 164 -24.53 13.99 -2.47
CA SER A 164 -25.74 13.77 -3.26
C SER A 164 -26.29 12.35 -3.06
N LEU A 165 -27.61 12.19 -3.18
CA LEU A 165 -28.27 10.88 -3.01
C LEU A 165 -27.69 9.84 -3.98
N ASN A 166 -27.47 10.24 -5.24
CA ASN A 166 -26.89 9.39 -6.26
C ASN A 166 -25.45 8.95 -5.90
N ALA A 167 -24.62 9.85 -5.37
CA ALA A 167 -23.26 9.52 -4.93
C ALA A 167 -23.26 8.52 -3.76
N LYS A 168 -24.16 8.71 -2.79
CA LYS A 168 -24.32 7.78 -1.65
C LYS A 168 -24.81 6.40 -2.10
N LEU A 169 -25.77 6.34 -3.01
CA LEU A 169 -26.27 5.08 -3.58
C LEU A 169 -25.19 4.38 -4.40
N ALA A 170 -24.39 5.12 -5.18
CA ALA A 170 -23.26 4.55 -5.91
C ALA A 170 -22.20 3.98 -4.97
N ALA A 171 -21.83 4.71 -3.92
CA ALA A 171 -20.90 4.22 -2.89
C ALA A 171 -21.42 2.98 -2.17
N PHE A 172 -22.72 2.94 -1.86
CA PHE A 172 -23.36 1.79 -1.23
C PHE A 172 -23.37 0.54 -2.13
N ASN A 173 -23.70 0.71 -3.42
CA ASN A 173 -23.64 -0.38 -4.39
C ASN A 173 -22.20 -0.90 -4.54
N TYR A 174 -21.22 0.00 -4.58
CA TYR A 174 -19.82 -0.38 -4.67
C TYR A 174 -19.34 -1.12 -3.40
N LEU A 175 -19.79 -0.68 -2.22
CA LEU A 175 -19.53 -1.36 -0.95
C LEU A 175 -20.08 -2.80 -0.95
N ILE A 176 -21.34 -3.02 -1.34
CA ILE A 176 -21.94 -4.37 -1.37
C ILE A 176 -21.16 -5.29 -2.31
N ILE A 177 -20.86 -4.84 -3.53
CA ILE A 177 -20.15 -5.64 -4.52
C ILE A 177 -18.75 -6.00 -4.02
N SER A 178 -18.05 -5.03 -3.41
CA SER A 178 -16.73 -5.24 -2.84
C SER A 178 -16.76 -6.20 -1.65
N SER A 179 -17.71 -6.03 -0.71
CA SER A 179 -17.87 -6.93 0.44
C SER A 179 -18.17 -8.37 0.02
N MET A 180 -18.94 -8.58 -1.04
CA MET A 180 -19.14 -9.94 -1.58
C MET A 180 -17.85 -10.49 -2.18
N SER A 181 -17.13 -9.69 -2.96
CA SER A 181 -15.88 -10.09 -3.63
C SER A 181 -14.80 -10.48 -2.61
N ILE A 182 -14.71 -9.73 -1.51
CA ILE A 182 -13.67 -9.93 -0.50
C ILE A 182 -13.96 -11.13 0.41
N LEU A 183 -15.22 -11.53 0.57
CA LEU A 183 -15.60 -12.80 1.19
C LEU A 183 -15.10 -13.99 0.35
N PHE A 184 -15.27 -13.95 -0.97
CA PHE A 184 -14.71 -14.97 -1.87
C PHE A 184 -13.18 -14.98 -1.84
N PHE A 185 -12.55 -13.80 -1.79
CA PHE A 185 -11.10 -13.69 -1.62
C PHE A 185 -10.63 -14.37 -0.33
N LEU A 186 -11.27 -14.08 0.80
CA LEU A 186 -10.91 -14.64 2.10
C LEU A 186 -11.15 -16.15 2.17
N LEU A 187 -12.21 -16.66 1.52
CA LEU A 187 -12.41 -18.10 1.35
C LEU A 187 -11.27 -18.74 0.54
N GLY A 188 -10.82 -18.09 -0.53
CA GLY A 188 -9.66 -18.53 -1.31
C GLY A 188 -8.37 -18.55 -0.48
N VAL A 189 -8.12 -17.51 0.31
CA VAL A 189 -7.00 -17.45 1.26
C VAL A 189 -7.08 -18.60 2.26
N TRP A 190 -8.27 -18.89 2.80
CA TRP A 190 -8.48 -20.00 3.72
C TRP A 190 -8.12 -21.35 3.09
N ILE A 191 -8.57 -21.62 1.85
CA ILE A 191 -8.23 -22.86 1.13
C ILE A 191 -6.71 -22.96 0.91
N LEU A 192 -6.07 -21.88 0.45
CA LEU A 192 -4.62 -21.85 0.22
C LEU A 192 -3.83 -22.05 1.51
N TYR A 193 -4.31 -21.51 2.62
CA TYR A 193 -3.72 -21.72 3.93
C TYR A 193 -3.90 -23.15 4.42
N GLN A 194 -5.05 -23.79 4.20
CA GLN A 194 -5.23 -25.21 4.54
C GLN A 194 -4.27 -26.13 3.77
N LEU A 195 -3.96 -25.80 2.52
CA LEU A 195 -3.04 -26.58 1.69
C LEU A 195 -1.56 -26.31 2.02
N SER A 196 -1.18 -25.05 2.17
CA SER A 196 0.23 -24.66 2.31
C SER A 196 0.68 -24.49 3.77
N GLY A 197 -0.22 -24.16 4.69
CA GLY A 197 0.08 -23.86 6.10
C GLY A 197 0.89 -22.58 6.33
N VAL A 198 0.98 -21.69 5.34
CA VAL A 198 1.69 -20.40 5.42
C VAL A 198 0.91 -19.31 4.67
N LEU A 199 1.16 -18.05 5.00
CA LEU A 199 0.52 -16.89 4.37
C LEU A 199 1.48 -16.09 3.48
N ALA A 200 2.79 -16.22 3.72
CA ALA A 200 3.84 -15.65 2.87
C ALA A 200 3.80 -16.29 1.47
N LEU A 201 3.67 -15.46 0.44
CA LEU A 201 3.47 -15.88 -0.95
C LEU A 201 4.64 -16.71 -1.48
N ASP A 202 5.89 -16.32 -1.20
CA ASP A 202 7.08 -17.05 -1.67
C ASP A 202 7.15 -18.47 -1.09
N GLN A 203 6.80 -18.63 0.19
CA GLN A 203 6.80 -19.94 0.85
C GLN A 203 5.59 -20.78 0.41
N MET A 204 4.46 -20.11 0.18
CA MET A 204 3.25 -20.76 -0.32
C MET A 204 3.50 -21.39 -1.69
N THR A 205 4.14 -20.66 -2.63
CA THR A 205 4.50 -21.21 -3.95
C THR A 205 5.38 -22.45 -3.82
N PHE A 206 6.42 -22.38 -2.99
CA PHE A 206 7.33 -23.52 -2.77
C PHE A 206 6.60 -24.76 -2.22
N ARG A 207 5.71 -24.58 -1.23
CA ARG A 207 4.96 -25.69 -0.64
C ARG A 207 3.93 -26.28 -1.59
N LEU A 208 3.27 -25.47 -2.40
CA LEU A 208 2.31 -25.93 -3.40
C LEU A 208 3.00 -26.70 -4.54
N ASP A 209 4.16 -26.24 -5.00
CA ASP A 209 4.95 -26.97 -6.00
C ASP A 209 5.43 -28.33 -5.47
N ALA A 210 5.86 -28.37 -4.20
CA ALA A 210 6.26 -29.61 -3.54
C ALA A 210 5.08 -30.59 -3.32
N LEU A 211 3.85 -30.08 -3.16
CA LEU A 211 2.64 -30.91 -3.11
C LEU A 211 2.28 -31.44 -4.50
N ARG A 212 2.38 -30.61 -5.53
CA ARG A 212 2.11 -30.98 -6.93
C ARG A 212 3.06 -32.07 -7.42
N ALA A 213 4.35 -31.97 -7.10
CA ALA A 213 5.34 -32.98 -7.46
C ALA A 213 5.07 -34.35 -6.84
N ARG A 214 4.36 -34.42 -5.69
CA ARG A 214 3.96 -35.69 -5.06
C ARG A 214 2.68 -36.28 -5.63
N SER A 215 1.83 -35.47 -6.27
CA SER A 215 0.52 -35.89 -6.76
C SER A 215 0.51 -36.30 -8.24
N THR A 216 1.59 -36.03 -8.99
CA THR A 216 1.84 -36.62 -10.31
C THR A 216 2.62 -37.93 -10.16
N PRO A 217 2.00 -39.11 -10.33
CA PRO A 217 2.74 -40.36 -10.46
C PRO A 217 3.46 -40.36 -11.82
N ASP A 218 4.64 -40.97 -11.88
CA ASP A 218 5.29 -41.37 -13.15
C ASP A 218 4.37 -42.27 -13.99
#